data_AF-A0A2M8D9G3-F1
#
_entry.id   AF-A0A2M8D9G3-F1
#
_cell.length_a   1.000
_cell.length_b   1.000
_cell.length_c   1.000
_cell.angle_alpha   90.00
_cell.angle_beta   90.00
_cell.angle_gamma   90.00
#
_symmetry.space_group_name_H-M   'P 1'
#
loop_
_entity.id
_entity.type
_entity.pdbx_description
1 polymer ?
#
loop_
_entity_poly.entity_id
_entity_poly.type
_entity_poly.pdbx_seq_one_letter_code
_entity_poly.pdbx_strand_id
1 'polypeptide(L)'
;MVSNIIHIHIKFFERDLEKKMARFFVFGIGSFLFLYVYFIGASIFSSLAREDMNSIIRTIGSNVGELESTYVALSKEITLSEAELMGFVDPDTILYAKRGSFATSFWNNEAK
;
A
#
# COMPACT_ATOMS: atom_id res chain seq x y z
N MET A 1 -2.06 -74.79 17.14
CA MET A 1 -0.92 -74.38 16.28
C MET A 1 -1.27 -73.22 15.35
N VAL A 2 -2.42 -73.24 14.65
CA VAL A 2 -2.87 -72.17 13.73
C VAL A 2 -3.11 -70.80 14.41
N SER A 3 -3.67 -70.79 15.63
CA SER A 3 -3.92 -69.54 16.39
C SER A 3 -2.64 -68.74 16.69
N ASN A 4 -1.50 -69.41 16.89
CA ASN A 4 -0.22 -68.74 17.18
C ASN A 4 0.39 -68.07 15.93
N ILE A 5 0.11 -68.60 14.73
CA ILE A 5 0.64 -68.09 13.45
C ILE A 5 -0.06 -66.78 13.05
N ILE A 6 -1.36 -66.68 13.32
CA ILE A 6 -2.16 -65.47 13.04
C ILE A 6 -1.72 -64.31 13.93
N HIS A 7 -1.47 -64.58 15.22
CA HIS A 7 -1.05 -63.55 16.18
C HIS A 7 0.33 -62.95 15.85
N ILE A 8 1.25 -63.77 15.32
CA ILE A 8 2.59 -63.31 14.90
C ILE A 8 2.50 -62.38 13.68
N HIS A 9 1.64 -62.68 12.70
CA HIS A 9 1.47 -61.85 11.51
C HIS A 9 0.85 -60.47 11.83
N ILE A 10 -0.13 -60.44 12.73
CA ILE A 10 -0.77 -59.17 13.15
C ILE A 10 0.25 -58.29 13.89
N LYS A 11 1.00 -58.85 14.85
CA LYS A 11 2.06 -58.10 15.56
C LYS A 11 3.16 -57.60 14.63
N PHE A 12 3.50 -58.34 13.59
CA PHE A 12 4.48 -57.91 12.61
C PHE A 12 3.97 -56.70 11.81
N PHE A 13 2.72 -56.74 11.35
CA PHE A 13 2.10 -55.66 10.60
C PHE A 13 1.94 -54.37 11.42
N GLU A 14 1.51 -54.48 12.68
CA GLU A 14 1.36 -53.34 13.60
C GLU A 14 2.67 -52.59 13.82
N ARG A 15 3.77 -53.32 14.03
CA ARG A 15 5.09 -52.73 14.30
C ARG A 15 5.64 -51.91 13.12
N ASP A 16 5.36 -52.33 11.89
CA ASP A 16 5.78 -51.60 10.69
C ASP A 16 4.89 -50.38 10.42
N LEU A 17 3.62 -50.44 10.79
CA LEU A 17 2.69 -49.31 10.73
C LEU A 17 3.09 -48.23 11.76
N GLU A 18 3.38 -48.63 12.99
CA GLU A 18 3.75 -47.74 14.10
C GLU A 18 5.00 -46.91 13.77
N LYS A 19 6.04 -47.54 13.21
CA LYS A 19 7.28 -46.84 12.81
C LYS A 19 7.07 -45.83 11.67
N LYS A 20 6.19 -46.14 10.71
CA LYS A 20 5.85 -45.22 9.61
C LYS A 20 5.06 -44.02 10.14
N MET A 21 4.09 -44.26 11.01
CA MET A 21 3.32 -43.19 11.66
C MET A 21 4.22 -42.30 12.52
N ALA A 22 5.09 -42.89 13.35
CA ALA A 22 6.03 -42.13 14.16
C ALA A 22 6.95 -41.24 13.31
N ARG A 23 7.48 -41.75 12.19
CA ARG A 23 8.30 -40.96 11.26
C ARG A 23 7.51 -39.82 10.62
N PHE A 24 6.26 -40.08 10.23
CA PHE A 24 5.38 -39.04 9.69
C PHE A 24 5.10 -37.95 10.73
N PHE A 25 4.82 -38.31 11.99
CA PHE A 25 4.62 -37.36 13.07
C PHE A 25 5.87 -36.52 13.35
N VAL A 26 7.05 -37.14 13.42
CA VAL A 26 8.31 -36.43 13.62
C VAL A 26 8.56 -35.44 12.47
N PHE A 27 8.31 -35.86 11.23
CA PHE A 27 8.45 -34.99 10.07
C PHE A 27 7.41 -33.85 10.09
N GLY A 28 6.17 -34.14 10.46
CA GLY A 28 5.10 -33.15 10.60
C GLY A 28 5.42 -32.10 11.66
N ILE A 29 5.89 -32.52 12.83
CA ILE A 29 6.31 -31.62 13.91
C ILE A 29 7.49 -30.76 13.45
N GLY A 30 8.50 -31.38 12.82
CA GLY A 30 9.66 -30.66 12.29
C GLY A 30 9.26 -29.60 11.26
N SER A 31 8.40 -29.97 10.30
CA SER A 31 7.88 -29.04 9.29
C SER A 31 7.05 -27.92 9.93
N PHE A 32 6.25 -28.24 10.95
CA PHE A 32 5.42 -27.25 11.63
C PHE A 32 6.29 -26.22 12.37
N LEU A 33 7.30 -26.68 13.11
CA LEU A 33 8.26 -25.79 13.78
C LEU A 33 9.02 -24.91 12.79
N PHE A 34 9.44 -25.49 11.66
CA PHE A 34 10.12 -24.74 10.61
C PHE A 34 9.23 -23.63 10.03
N LEU A 35 8.00 -23.97 9.67
CA LEU A 35 7.03 -22.98 9.17
C LEU A 35 6.73 -21.91 10.22
N TYR A 36 6.56 -22.29 11.47
CA TYR A 36 6.29 -21.35 12.56
C TYR A 36 7.37 -20.28 12.68
N VAL A 37 8.64 -20.67 12.72
CA VAL A 37 9.77 -19.72 12.77
C VAL A 37 9.82 -18.84 11.52
N TYR A 38 9.62 -19.44 10.34
CA TYR A 38 9.58 -18.70 9.07
C TYR A 38 8.48 -17.63 9.06
N PHE A 39 7.26 -17.99 9.46
CA PHE A 39 6.12 -17.06 9.49
C PHE A 39 6.32 -15.93 10.49
N ILE A 40 6.87 -16.21 11.67
CA ILE A 40 7.18 -15.17 12.66
C ILE A 40 8.23 -14.20 12.10
N GLY A 41 9.32 -14.72 11.54
CA GLY A 41 10.34 -13.89 10.93
C GLY A 41 9.76 -13.00 9.84
N ALA A 42 9.02 -13.60 8.89
CA ALA A 42 8.37 -12.86 7.82
C ALA A 42 7.40 -11.79 8.34
N SER A 43 6.64 -12.10 9.40
CA SER A 43 5.72 -11.14 10.02
C SER A 43 6.47 -9.96 10.64
N ILE A 44 7.58 -10.19 11.35
CA ILE A 44 8.38 -9.13 11.96
C ILE A 44 8.93 -8.20 10.88
N PHE A 45 9.53 -8.74 9.83
CA PHE A 45 10.07 -7.93 8.73
C PHE A 45 8.97 -7.14 8.01
N SER A 46 7.81 -7.76 7.79
CA SER A 46 6.66 -7.08 7.19
C SER A 46 6.15 -5.92 8.05
N SER A 47 6.05 -6.12 9.37
CA SER A 47 5.65 -5.07 10.31
C SER A 47 6.66 -3.93 10.36
N LEU A 48 7.96 -4.22 10.40
CA LEU A 48 9.02 -3.21 10.40
C LEU A 48 9.02 -2.38 9.11
N ALA A 49 8.91 -3.03 7.95
CA ALA A 49 8.85 -2.34 6.67
C ALA A 49 7.62 -1.42 6.56
N ARG A 50 6.48 -1.87 7.11
CA ARG A 50 5.26 -1.04 7.17
C ARG A 50 5.44 0.18 8.06
N GLU A 51 6.11 0.03 9.20
CA GLU A 51 6.35 1.15 10.11
C GLU A 51 7.30 2.18 9.51
N ASP A 52 8.36 1.74 8.85
CA ASP A 52 9.27 2.63 8.12
C ASP A 52 8.54 3.42 7.03
N MET A 53 7.69 2.73 6.25
CA MET A 53 6.86 3.38 5.24
C MET A 53 5.86 4.39 5.85
N ASN A 54 5.25 4.07 6.99
CA ASN A 54 4.38 5.01 7.71
C ASN A 54 5.14 6.26 8.16
N SER A 55 6.39 6.10 8.63
CA SER A 55 7.25 7.22 9.04
C SER A 55 7.57 8.14 7.86
N ILE A 56 7.90 7.56 6.70
CA ILE A 56 8.14 8.32 5.46
C ILE A 56 6.89 9.08 5.05
N ILE A 57 5.72 8.43 5.04
CA ILE A 57 4.44 9.07 4.71
C ILE A 57 4.15 10.24 5.65
N ARG A 58 4.38 10.08 6.96
CA ARG A 58 4.20 11.16 7.95
C ARG A 58 5.14 12.34 7.68
N THR A 59 6.40 12.05 7.35
CA THR A 59 7.39 13.09 7.05
C THR A 59 7.00 13.89 5.81
N ILE A 60 6.63 13.20 4.73
CA ILE A 60 6.16 13.85 3.50
C ILE A 60 4.90 14.67 3.78
N GLY A 61 3.94 14.13 4.53
CA GLY A 61 2.72 14.84 4.90
C GLY A 61 3.00 16.11 5.72
N SER A 62 3.95 16.06 6.65
CA SER A 62 4.39 17.23 7.42
C SER A 62 5.00 18.29 6.51
N ASN A 63 5.90 17.90 5.61
CA ASN A 63 6.53 18.85 4.68
C ASN A 63 5.51 19.50 3.74
N VAL A 64 4.55 18.73 3.24
CA VAL A 64 3.45 19.27 2.43
C VAL A 64 2.61 20.25 3.23
N GLY A 65 2.24 19.91 4.47
CA GLY A 65 1.49 20.82 5.34
C GLY A 65 2.24 22.12 5.64
N GLU A 66 3.55 22.05 5.82
CA GLU A 66 4.40 23.24 5.98
C GLU A 66 4.42 24.11 4.71
N LEU A 67 4.56 23.49 3.54
CA LEU A 67 4.49 24.20 2.26
C LEU A 67 3.12 24.84 2.05
N GLU A 68 2.03 24.15 2.36
CA GLU A 68 0.67 24.68 2.25
C GLU A 68 0.47 25.88 3.18
N SER A 69 0.93 25.78 4.43
CA SER A 69 0.90 26.90 5.37
C SER A 69 1.70 28.10 4.85
N THR A 70 2.89 27.85 4.30
CA THR A 70 3.76 28.88 3.73
C THR A 70 3.10 29.54 2.52
N TYR A 71 2.52 28.75 1.62
CA TYR A 71 1.80 29.23 0.46
C TYR A 71 0.61 30.10 0.87
N VAL A 72 -0.19 29.67 1.85
CA VAL A 72 -1.31 30.45 2.37
C VAL A 72 -0.83 31.77 3.00
N ALA A 73 0.27 31.75 3.76
CA ALA A 73 0.85 32.96 4.32
C ALA A 73 1.29 33.93 3.21
N LEU A 74 2.05 33.46 2.23
CA LEU A 74 2.54 34.26 1.11
C LEU A 74 1.39 34.79 0.23
N SER A 75 0.33 34.00 0.03
CA SER A 75 -0.84 34.44 -0.73
C SER A 75 -1.56 35.64 -0.09
N LYS A 76 -1.45 35.81 1.23
CA LYS A 76 -2.02 36.96 1.95
C LYS A 76 -1.17 38.21 1.82
N GLU A 77 0.10 38.08 1.45
CA GLU A 77 1.03 39.20 1.23
C GLU A 77 0.86 39.80 -0.18
N ILE A 78 0.21 39.08 -1.10
CA ILE A 78 -0.14 39.61 -2.43
C ILE A 78 -1.28 40.64 -2.27
N THR A 79 -0.91 41.91 -2.19
CA THR A 79 -1.83 43.05 -2.12
C THR A 79 -1.78 43.89 -3.39
N LEU A 80 -2.84 44.66 -3.67
CA LEU A 80 -2.87 45.60 -4.79
C LEU A 80 -1.71 46.61 -4.69
N SER A 81 -1.43 47.09 -3.47
CA SER A 81 -0.31 47.99 -3.19
C SER A 81 1.04 47.37 -3.57
N GLU A 82 1.22 46.06 -3.36
CA GLU A 82 2.46 45.36 -3.73
C GLU A 82 2.56 45.21 -5.26
N ALA A 83 1.45 44.96 -5.94
CA ALA A 83 1.39 44.95 -7.40
C ALA A 83 1.73 46.33 -8.01
N GLU A 84 1.19 47.40 -7.45
CA GLU A 84 1.50 48.78 -7.85
C GLU A 84 2.99 49.11 -7.62
N LEU A 85 3.57 48.70 -6.49
CA LEU A 85 5.01 48.87 -6.20
C LEU A 85 5.91 48.08 -7.18
N MET A 86 5.43 46.92 -7.67
CA MET A 86 6.09 46.14 -8.71
C MET A 86 5.92 46.72 -10.13
N GLY A 87 5.21 47.85 -10.27
CA GLY A 87 4.99 48.52 -11.55
C GLY A 87 3.82 47.96 -12.37
N PHE A 88 2.96 47.14 -11.76
CA PHE A 88 1.67 46.82 -12.36
C PHE A 88 0.78 48.06 -12.35
N VAL A 89 0.12 48.30 -13.48
CA VAL A 89 -0.79 49.43 -13.68
C VAL A 89 -2.17 48.86 -13.97
N ASP A 90 -3.22 49.54 -13.48
CA ASP A 90 -4.58 49.13 -13.77
C ASP A 90 -4.80 49.08 -15.29
N PRO A 91 -5.37 47.99 -15.82
CA PRO A 91 -5.59 47.87 -17.25
C PRO A 91 -6.73 48.78 -17.71
N ASP A 92 -6.47 49.63 -18.72
CA ASP A 92 -7.50 50.48 -19.35
C ASP A 92 -8.68 49.69 -19.93
N THR A 93 -8.45 48.42 -20.29
CA THR A 93 -9.48 47.50 -20.78
C THR A 93 -9.29 46.10 -20.21
N ILE A 94 -10.29 45.58 -19.50
CA ILE A 94 -10.28 44.23 -18.93
C ILE A 94 -10.81 43.25 -19.99
N LEU A 95 -9.90 42.48 -20.60
CA LEU A 95 -10.26 41.41 -21.53
C LEU A 95 -10.36 40.08 -20.77
N TYR A 96 -11.58 39.57 -20.61
CA TYR A 96 -11.81 38.28 -19.99
C TYR A 96 -11.57 37.14 -21.00
N ALA A 97 -10.61 36.26 -20.71
CA ALA A 97 -10.46 35.01 -21.44
C ALA A 97 -11.58 34.04 -21.06
N LYS A 98 -12.64 33.99 -21.88
CA LYS A 98 -13.68 32.96 -21.74
C LYS A 98 -13.17 31.69 -22.40
N ARG A 99 -13.15 30.58 -21.69
CA ARG A 99 -12.90 29.25 -22.28
C ARG A 99 -14.04 28.95 -23.25
N GLY A 100 -13.80 29.16 -24.55
CA GLY A 100 -14.75 28.78 -25.58
C GLY A 100 -14.95 27.27 -25.52
N SER A 101 -16.14 26.83 -25.14
CA SER A 101 -16.54 25.45 -25.41
C SER A 101 -16.61 25.31 -26.92
N PHE A 102 -15.63 24.63 -27.50
CA PHE A 102 -15.54 24.33 -28.94
C PHE A 102 -16.88 23.81 -29.49
N ALA A 103 -17.70 23.13 -28.66
CA ALA A 103 -18.99 22.59 -29.05
C ALA A 103 -20.04 23.65 -29.48
N THR A 104 -20.01 24.89 -28.97
CA THR A 104 -21.06 25.88 -29.30
C THR A 104 -20.75 26.72 -30.54
N SER A 105 -19.51 26.69 -31.07
CA SER A 105 -19.15 27.42 -32.29
C SER A 105 -19.47 26.66 -33.58
N PHE A 106 -19.66 25.33 -33.53
CA PHE A 106 -20.01 24.53 -34.72
C PHE A 106 -21.46 24.76 -35.15
N TRP A 107 -22.40 24.70 -34.22
CA TRP A 107 -23.83 24.78 -34.54
C TRP A 107 -24.28 26.18 -35.01
N ASN A 108 -23.58 27.25 -34.62
CA ASN A 108 -23.97 28.62 -34.95
C ASN A 108 -23.49 29.09 -36.35
N ASN A 109 -22.64 28.31 -37.02
CA ASN A 109 -22.11 28.65 -38.35
C ASN A 109 -22.84 27.92 -39.49
N GLU A 110 -23.76 27.01 -39.20
CA GLU A 110 -24.55 26.29 -40.22
C GLU A 110 -25.93 26.91 -40.47
N ALA A 111 -26.28 27.99 -39.76
CA ALA A 111 -27.58 28.67 -39.88
C ALA A 111 -27.55 29.96 -40.72
N LYS A 112 -26.56 30.13 -41.61
CA LYS A 112 -26.48 31.24 -42.58
C LYS A 112 -26.49 30.75 -44.01
#